data_AF-A0A935FCX0-F1
#
_entry.id   AF-A0A935FCX0-F1
#
_cell.length_a   1.000
_cell.length_b   1.000
_cell.length_c   1.000
_cell.angle_alpha   90.00
_cell.angle_beta   90.00
_cell.angle_gamma   90.00
#
_symmetry.space_group_name_H-M   'P 1'
#
loop_
_entity.id
_entity.type
_entity.pdbx_description
1 polymer ?
#
loop_
_entity_poly.entity_id
_entity_poly.type
_entity_poly.pdbx_seq_one_letter_code
_entity_poly.pdbx_strand_id
1 'polypeptide(L)'
;MKCWKKVSSGHLPGAGRTGNEPLPASIQGYIDGTKIHFTKEYPVDYILEDDGKMEPEKLSRKPLLIYDGEYHKAEQIFKGVWEIEISTGPSLTGEELSICTGSWEMARP
;
A
#
# COMPACT_ATOMS: atom_id res chain seq x y z
N MET A 1 -23.82 -0.16 -11.17
CA MET A 1 -23.95 -1.04 -9.98
C MET A 1 -22.56 -1.14 -9.36
N LYS A 2 -22.29 -0.50 -8.22
CA LYS A 2 -20.95 -0.49 -7.59
C LYS A 2 -20.86 -1.69 -6.65
N CYS A 3 -20.06 -2.68 -7.02
CA CYS A 3 -19.78 -3.84 -6.17
C CYS A 3 -18.60 -3.50 -5.26
N TRP A 4 -18.84 -3.44 -3.95
CA TRP A 4 -17.81 -3.18 -2.94
C TRP A 4 -17.33 -4.52 -2.40
N LYS A 5 -16.02 -4.78 -2.42
CA LYS A 5 -15.42 -5.91 -1.73
C LYS A 5 -14.30 -5.41 -0.83
N LYS A 6 -14.53 -5.41 0.48
CA LYS A 6 -13.48 -5.29 1.48
C LYS A 6 -12.66 -6.58 1.41
N VAL A 7 -11.41 -6.49 0.98
CA VAL A 7 -10.49 -7.64 0.97
C VAL A 7 -9.39 -7.35 1.98
N SER A 8 -9.42 -8.06 3.11
CA SER A 8 -8.29 -8.17 4.03
C SER A 8 -7.40 -9.31 3.52
N SER A 9 -6.27 -8.98 2.89
CA SER A 9 -5.30 -10.00 2.47
C SER A 9 -4.36 -10.34 3.62
N GLY A 10 -4.32 -11.60 4.03
CA GLY A 10 -3.36 -12.14 4.98
C GLY A 10 -2.69 -13.41 4.45
N HIS A 11 -1.46 -13.63 4.94
CA HIS A 11 -0.63 -14.84 4.92
C HIS A 11 0.32 -15.10 3.72
N LEU A 12 1.63 -15.03 4.00
CA LEU A 12 2.69 -15.77 3.30
C LEU A 12 3.28 -16.78 4.31
N PRO A 13 3.42 -18.08 3.98
CA PRO A 13 3.97 -19.07 4.89
C PRO A 13 5.50 -19.19 4.71
N GLY A 14 6.26 -19.17 5.81
CA GLY A 14 7.69 -19.43 5.74
C GLY A 14 8.45 -19.26 7.06
N ALA A 15 8.59 -20.37 7.78
CA ALA A 15 9.64 -20.70 8.75
C ALA A 15 10.06 -19.64 9.82
N GLY A 16 9.55 -19.84 11.03
CA GLY A 16 10.38 -19.79 12.24
C GLY A 16 10.89 -18.43 12.69
N ARG A 17 10.00 -17.61 13.24
CA ARG A 17 10.19 -16.75 14.43
C ARG A 17 8.91 -15.96 14.64
N THR A 18 8.29 -16.08 15.82
CA THR A 18 7.12 -15.31 16.25
C THR A 18 7.50 -13.83 16.37
N GLY A 19 7.45 -13.10 15.25
CA GLY A 19 7.28 -11.65 15.23
C GLY A 19 5.80 -11.36 15.10
N ASN A 20 5.29 -10.44 15.91
CA ASN A 20 3.88 -10.04 15.95
C ASN A 20 3.32 -9.85 14.53
N GLU A 21 2.19 -10.49 14.24
CA GLU A 21 1.57 -10.45 12.91
C GLU A 21 1.40 -8.99 12.45
N PRO A 22 1.84 -8.63 11.23
CA PRO A 22 1.59 -7.30 10.71
C PRO A 22 0.07 -7.12 10.62
N LEU A 23 -0.45 -6.11 11.32
CA LEU A 23 -1.86 -5.78 11.29
C LEU A 23 -2.29 -5.61 9.81
N PRO A 24 -3.41 -6.22 9.38
CA PRO A 24 -3.76 -6.28 7.97
C PRO A 24 -4.00 -4.89 7.41
N ALA A 25 -3.40 -4.60 6.26
CA ALA A 25 -3.67 -3.38 5.52
C ALA A 25 -5.14 -3.36 5.05
N SER A 26 -5.72 -2.16 4.99
CA SER A 26 -7.05 -1.96 4.44
C SER A 26 -6.96 -1.51 2.98
N ILE A 27 -7.75 -2.12 2.10
CA ILE A 27 -7.81 -1.78 0.67
C ILE A 27 -9.20 -1.24 0.33
N GLN A 28 -9.24 -0.10 -0.37
CA GLN A 28 -10.48 0.52 -0.84
C GLN A 28 -10.29 1.04 -2.26
N GLY A 29 -11.30 0.95 -3.12
CA GLY A 29 -11.14 1.40 -4.50
C GLY A 29 -12.32 1.09 -5.40
N TYR A 30 -12.14 1.34 -6.68
CA TYR A 30 -13.13 1.07 -7.72
C TYR A 30 -12.47 0.63 -9.03
N ILE A 31 -13.29 -0.03 -9.85
CA ILE A 31 -13.04 -0.24 -11.27
C ILE A 31 -14.22 0.39 -12.01
N ASP A 32 -13.94 1.25 -12.98
CA ASP A 32 -14.93 1.90 -13.84
C ASP A 32 -14.51 1.80 -15.31
N GLY A 33 -15.18 0.92 -16.05
CA GLY A 33 -14.78 0.57 -17.41
C GLY A 33 -13.37 -0.02 -17.44
N THR A 34 -12.44 0.67 -18.10
CA THR A 34 -11.03 0.30 -18.15
C THR A 34 -10.22 0.87 -16.99
N LYS A 35 -10.74 1.85 -16.24
CA LYS A 35 -9.99 2.52 -15.17
C LYS A 35 -10.04 1.73 -13.88
N ILE A 36 -8.92 1.70 -13.16
CA ILE A 36 -8.81 1.13 -11.83
C ILE A 36 -8.13 2.15 -10.91
N HIS A 37 -8.70 2.31 -9.73
CA HIS A 37 -8.13 3.14 -8.66
C HIS A 37 -8.34 2.43 -7.34
N PHE A 38 -7.30 2.29 -6.52
CA PHE A 38 -7.44 1.80 -5.17
C PHE A 38 -6.35 2.33 -4.25
N THR A 39 -6.68 2.47 -2.98
CA THR A 39 -5.75 2.81 -1.92
C THR A 39 -5.50 1.60 -1.03
N LYS A 40 -4.29 1.54 -0.47
CA LYS A 40 -3.88 0.57 0.55
C LYS A 40 -3.32 1.34 1.74
N GLU A 41 -4.05 1.33 2.85
CA GLU A 41 -3.64 1.98 4.10
C GLU A 41 -3.03 0.93 5.04
N TYR A 42 -1.80 1.18 5.50
CA TYR A 42 -1.17 0.37 6.53
C TYR A 42 -1.47 0.93 7.92
N PRO A 43 -1.83 0.08 8.89
CA PRO A 43 -2.21 0.54 10.23
C PRO A 43 -1.03 1.06 11.06
N VAL A 44 0.19 0.60 10.76
CA VAL A 44 1.44 0.87 11.48
C VAL A 44 2.58 0.82 10.46
N ASP A 45 3.59 1.67 10.64
CA ASP A 45 4.86 1.58 9.94
C ASP A 45 5.92 0.98 10.87
N TYR A 46 6.93 0.32 10.31
CA TYR A 46 7.94 -0.39 11.08
C TYR A 46 9.32 0.13 10.71
N ILE A 47 10.06 0.57 11.72
CA ILE A 47 11.50 0.83 11.56
C ILE A 47 12.22 -0.50 11.70
N LEU A 48 13.02 -0.84 10.69
CA LEU A 48 13.96 -1.95 10.76
C LEU A 48 15.29 -1.42 11.28
N GLU A 49 15.64 -1.82 12.50
CA GLU A 49 16.90 -1.49 13.15
C GLU A 49 18.05 -2.34 12.57
N ASP A 50 19.29 -1.88 12.75
CA ASP A 50 20.50 -2.56 12.25
C ASP A 50 20.67 -3.99 12.79
N ASP A 51 20.09 -4.31 13.95
CA ASP A 51 20.09 -5.64 14.56
C ASP A 51 18.97 -6.56 14.01
N GLY A 52 18.18 -6.07 13.06
CA GLY A 52 17.05 -6.75 12.45
C GLY A 52 15.77 -6.72 13.30
N LYS A 53 15.74 -5.97 14.40
CA LYS A 53 14.53 -5.75 15.19
C LYS A 53 13.59 -4.79 14.45
N MET A 54 12.30 -5.07 14.50
CA MET A 54 11.26 -4.18 14.00
C MET A 54 10.54 -3.55 15.17
N GLU A 55 10.54 -2.22 15.24
CA GLU A 55 9.75 -1.47 16.21
C GLU A 55 8.62 -0.71 15.49
N PRO A 56 7.38 -0.79 15.98
CA PRO A 56 6.29 -0.04 15.40
C PRO A 56 6.51 1.45 15.63
N GLU A 57 6.59 2.21 14.54
CA GLU A 57 6.68 3.65 14.63
C GLU A 57 5.29 4.24 14.78
N LYS A 58 5.12 5.08 15.80
CA LYS A 58 3.87 5.82 16.00
C LYS A 58 3.89 7.04 15.10
N LEU A 59 3.52 6.85 13.84
CA LEU A 59 3.42 7.95 12.88
C LEU A 59 2.24 8.86 13.21
N SER A 60 2.42 10.17 12.98
CA SER A 60 1.36 11.18 12.97
C SER A 60 0.32 10.90 11.88
N ARG A 61 0.75 10.26 10.80
CA ARG A 61 -0.08 9.91 9.64
C ARG A 61 0.22 8.49 9.20
N LYS A 62 -0.83 7.70 8.93
CA LYS A 62 -0.66 6.34 8.41
C LYS A 62 -0.18 6.37 6.95
N PRO A 63 0.74 5.47 6.55
CA PRO A 63 1.15 5.36 5.16
C PRO A 63 -0.05 4.97 4.29
N LEU A 64 -0.27 5.75 3.23
CA LEU A 64 -1.33 5.52 2.25
C LEU A 64 -0.69 5.32 0.88
N LEU A 65 -0.82 4.11 0.34
CA LEU A 65 -0.45 3.84 -1.04
C LEU A 65 -1.65 4.06 -1.92
N ILE A 66 -1.47 4.78 -3.01
CA ILE A 66 -2.48 5.07 -4.01
C ILE A 66 -2.05 4.38 -5.29
N TYR A 67 -2.95 3.61 -5.89
CA TYR A 67 -2.75 2.93 -7.16
C TYR A 67 -3.75 3.45 -8.16
N ASP A 68 -3.26 3.88 -9.30
CA ASP A 68 -4.05 4.37 -10.43
C ASP A 68 -3.59 3.68 -11.71
N GLY A 69 -4.54 3.24 -12.53
CA GLY A 69 -4.19 2.57 -13.77
C GLY A 69 -5.36 2.34 -14.71
N GLU A 70 -5.06 1.63 -15.79
CA GLU A 70 -6.01 1.28 -16.83
C GLU A 70 -5.80 -0.13 -17.37
N TYR A 71 -6.87 -0.71 -17.92
CA TYR A 71 -6.87 -2.03 -18.53
C TYR A 71 -6.45 -1.93 -20.01
N HIS A 72 -5.33 -2.57 -20.34
CA HIS A 72 -4.80 -2.68 -21.70
C HIS A 72 -5.33 -3.95 -22.36
N LYS A 73 -6.38 -3.81 -23.17
CA LYS A 73 -7.10 -4.96 -23.77
C LYS A 73 -6.21 -5.87 -24.63
N ALA A 74 -5.27 -5.30 -25.38
CA ALA A 74 -4.38 -6.06 -26.26
C ALA A 74 -3.47 -7.02 -25.47
N GLU A 75 -3.01 -6.58 -24.30
CA GLU A 75 -2.09 -7.31 -23.43
C GLU A 75 -2.82 -8.09 -22.33
N GLN A 76 -4.13 -7.85 -22.16
CA GLN A 76 -4.97 -8.42 -21.11
C GLN A 76 -4.48 -8.16 -19.68
N ILE A 77 -3.81 -7.03 -19.46
CA ILE A 77 -3.27 -6.62 -18.16
C ILE A 77 -3.78 -5.24 -17.76
N PHE A 78 -3.82 -4.99 -16.45
CA PHE A 78 -3.85 -3.63 -15.94
C PHE A 78 -2.43 -3.10 -15.81
N LYS A 79 -2.22 -1.83 -16.16
CA LYS A 79 -0.96 -1.11 -15.97
C LYS A 79 -1.25 0.22 -15.32
N GLY A 80 -0.30 0.74 -14.56
CA GLY A 80 -0.52 1.99 -13.87
C GLY A 80 0.68 2.50 -13.11
N VAL A 81 0.40 3.50 -12.30
CA VAL A 81 1.34 4.10 -11.36
C VAL A 81 0.85 3.89 -9.94
N TRP A 82 1.80 3.87 -9.02
CA TRP A 82 1.51 3.97 -7.60
C TRP A 82 2.25 5.16 -7.02
N GLU A 83 1.66 5.73 -5.97
CA GLU A 83 2.23 6.80 -5.15
C GLU A 83 2.11 6.41 -3.68
N ILE A 84 3.11 6.74 -2.88
CA ILE A 84 3.05 6.65 -1.42
C ILE A 84 3.54 7.96 -0.82
N GLU A 85 2.79 8.46 0.14
CA GLU A 85 3.21 9.56 1.00
C GLU A 85 3.76 8.96 2.31
N ILE A 86 5.02 9.28 2.61
CA ILE A 86 5.70 8.85 3.83
C ILE A 86 6.07 10.11 4.60
N SER A 87 5.69 10.17 5.88
CA SER A 87 6.14 11.25 6.77
C SER A 87 7.62 11.04 7.08
N THR A 88 8.44 12.06 6.83
CA THR A 88 9.88 12.04 7.18
C THR A 88 10.17 12.83 8.46
N GLY A 89 9.13 13.39 9.09
CA GLY A 89 9.23 14.12 10.34
C GLY A 89 8.59 15.51 10.29
N PRO A 90 8.69 16.28 11.38
CA PRO A 90 8.15 17.64 11.45
C PRO A 90 8.98 18.63 10.62
N SER A 91 8.30 19.60 10.01
CA SER A 91 8.90 20.77 9.34
C SER A 91 8.49 22.07 10.04
N LEU A 92 9.11 23.20 9.67
CA LEU A 92 8.78 24.52 10.25
C LEU A 92 7.32 24.94 10.01
N THR A 93 6.66 24.38 8.99
CA THR A 93 5.30 24.75 8.57
C THR A 93 4.31 23.59 8.68
N GLY A 94 4.69 22.44 9.24
CA GLY A 94 3.82 21.27 9.33
C GLY A 94 4.61 19.97 9.37
N GLU A 95 4.23 19.02 8.51
CA GLU A 95 4.90 17.73 8.35
C GLU A 95 5.70 17.75 7.05
N GLU A 96 6.92 17.21 7.07
CA GLU A 96 7.69 16.93 5.86
C GLU A 96 7.27 15.57 5.31
N LEU A 97 6.94 15.53 4.02
CA LEU A 97 6.52 14.32 3.34
C LEU A 97 7.51 13.99 2.22
N SER A 98 7.92 12.74 2.17
CA SER A 98 8.54 12.16 0.99
C SER A 98 7.47 11.49 0.14
N ILE A 99 7.47 11.77 -1.15
CA ILE A 99 6.59 11.13 -2.13
C ILE A 99 7.45 10.17 -2.94
N CYS A 100 7.11 8.88 -2.87
CA CYS A 100 7.70 7.87 -3.75
C CYS A 100 6.66 7.42 -4.77
N THR A 101 7.11 7.23 -6.00
CA THR A 101 6.24 6.80 -7.11
C THR A 101 6.87 5.64 -7.86
N GLY A 102 6.06 4.82 -8.50
CA GLY A 102 6.54 3.81 -9.42
C GLY A 102 5.45 3.33 -10.37
N SER A 103 5.77 2.34 -11.18
CA SER A 103 4.82 1.71 -12.10
C SER A 103 4.50 0.29 -11.63
N TRP A 104 3.34 -0.21 -12.03
CA TRP A 104 2.90 -1.57 -11.72
C TRP A 104 2.14 -2.19 -12.89
N GLU A 105 2.11 -3.52 -12.92
CA GLU A 105 1.31 -4.31 -13.85
C GLU A 105 0.63 -5.46 -13.09
N MET A 106 -0.64 -5.75 -13.41
CA MET A 106 -1.39 -6.88 -12.85
C MET A 106 -2.15 -7.61 -13.95
N ALA A 107 -1.91 -8.91 -14.06
CA ALA A 107 -2.75 -9.81 -14.86
C ALA A 107 -3.91 -10.35 -14.01
N ARG A 108 -5.05 -10.62 -14.63
CA ARG A 108 -6.07 -11.46 -13.97
C ARG A 108 -5.57 -12.92 -14.01
N PRO A 109 -5.67 -13.68 -12.90
CA PRO A 109 -5.38 -15.10 -12.91
C PRO A 109 -6.33 -15.88 -13.81
#